data_AF-A0AAE2RXH1-F1
#
_entry.id   AF-A0AAE2RXH1-F1
#
_cell.length_a   1.000
_cell.length_b   1.000
_cell.length_c   1.000
_cell.angle_alpha   90.00
_cell.angle_beta   90.00
_cell.angle_gamma   90.00
#
_symmetry.space_group_name_H-M   'P 1'
#
loop_
_entity.id
_entity.type
_entity.pdbx_description
1 polymer ?
#
loop_
_entity_poly.entity_id
_entity_poly.type
_entity_poly.pdbx_seq_one_letter_code
_entity_poly.pdbx_strand_id
1 'polypeptide(L)'
;MSRLKIITNYFIRNAFEEMFASSKKMKPVFAVMLMIFIVVMLSMPFTVIISEGYGPLHAMRQEGILLSIILSIGESVSFIFGMYTIINILYFSNDIEVILPLPFKSSEIVFGKFMAVLINMYVYTSMLILPLIVYGFVSKASFLYYLYGIIVLLITPIIPMVLASLICMILMRFTSLSKHKDAFRVFTGCASLILIVGFNLFTSSSGRSTNSQQMIQRFSDGNNSAISTLNDIFITSRFSSNALLYNNDIRGLLNILMSLCLSLIIFIIYYYIGGKLYLKGVIGISETYSKRENILENGKADKIIKENSKLKALIIKDVKILFRTPQFFINCIAMMFYMPAVMGVAFFSGGKLSEYRYLLNSSPKWNAITIAIAFVGGTVCIMSGGAGASALSREGKDFIVSKYIPVEYKTQLYSKILSSLFINEFGMVIVVLGLLLVNVSPIIILLGTISSFGSILMVTLLGLYIDFKSPKLEWENEKAMFKNNYIPLLIMLIIFILGAGLVVAAIILRNYVIIFGICIIISLVGSSLLYKGLLKNAYKIYNEK
;
A
#
# COMPACT_ATOMS: atom_id res chain seq x y z
N MET A 1 3.58 3.42 -38.99
CA MET A 1 3.59 2.75 -37.67
C MET A 1 2.15 2.74 -37.13
N SER A 2 1.67 1.62 -36.60
CA SER A 2 0.31 1.55 -36.04
C SER A 2 0.16 2.56 -34.89
N ARG A 3 -0.96 3.30 -34.84
CA ARG A 3 -1.24 4.34 -33.83
C ARG A 3 -1.04 3.81 -32.39
N LEU A 4 -1.44 2.56 -32.17
CA LEU A 4 -1.25 1.82 -30.92
C LEU A 4 0.24 1.68 -30.51
N LYS A 5 1.15 1.41 -31.45
CA LYS A 5 2.59 1.27 -31.15
C LYS A 5 3.20 2.61 -30.70
N ILE A 6 2.78 3.71 -31.31
CA ILE A 6 3.28 5.07 -30.98
C ILE A 6 2.85 5.45 -29.56
N ILE A 7 1.56 5.31 -29.24
CA ILE A 7 1.03 5.62 -27.91
C ILE A 7 1.67 4.73 -26.82
N THR A 8 1.81 3.44 -27.12
CA THR A 8 2.35 2.49 -26.14
C THR A 8 3.81 2.79 -25.87
N ASN A 9 4.61 3.05 -26.90
CA ASN A 9 6.01 3.44 -26.73
C ASN A 9 6.16 4.74 -25.95
N TYR A 10 5.28 5.73 -26.18
CA TYR A 10 5.29 6.98 -25.42
C TYR A 10 5.06 6.73 -23.92
N PHE A 11 4.01 6.00 -23.56
CA PHE A 11 3.71 5.71 -22.15
C PHE A 11 4.75 4.80 -21.49
N ILE A 12 5.26 3.81 -22.20
CA ILE A 12 6.33 2.93 -21.71
C ILE A 12 7.60 3.74 -21.47
N ARG A 13 8.01 4.58 -22.43
CA ARG A 13 9.21 5.41 -22.29
C ARG A 13 9.06 6.37 -21.11
N ASN A 14 7.91 7.04 -20.98
CA ASN A 14 7.63 7.90 -19.83
C ASN A 14 7.68 7.11 -18.51
N ALA A 15 7.12 5.89 -18.46
CA ALA A 15 7.19 5.06 -17.25
C ALA A 15 8.64 4.69 -16.89
N PHE A 16 9.45 4.28 -17.87
CA PHE A 16 10.86 3.96 -17.64
C PHE A 16 11.69 5.20 -17.27
N GLU A 17 11.47 6.34 -17.92
CA GLU A 17 12.12 7.61 -17.58
C GLU A 17 11.74 8.06 -16.17
N GLU A 18 10.46 7.94 -15.78
CA GLU A 18 10.02 8.22 -14.41
C GLU A 18 10.69 7.30 -13.38
N MET A 19 10.90 6.02 -13.71
CA MET A 19 11.52 5.06 -12.79
C MET A 19 13.04 5.22 -12.67
N PHE A 20 13.75 5.52 -13.75
CA PHE A 20 15.22 5.46 -13.79
C PHE A 20 15.91 6.82 -13.98
N ALA A 21 15.28 7.80 -14.66
CA ALA A 21 15.97 9.04 -15.03
C ALA A 21 15.98 10.11 -13.92
N SER A 22 15.27 9.89 -12.82
CA SER A 22 14.82 11.01 -12.00
C SER A 22 15.63 11.33 -10.73
N SER A 23 16.84 10.81 -10.56
CA SER A 23 17.74 11.27 -9.49
C SER A 23 18.97 11.99 -10.02
N LYS A 24 18.83 13.27 -10.41
CA LYS A 24 19.99 14.19 -10.54
C LYS A 24 20.88 14.21 -9.27
N LYS A 25 20.35 13.77 -8.11
CA LYS A 25 21.04 13.75 -6.80
C LYS A 25 21.55 12.38 -6.33
N MET A 26 21.11 11.25 -6.90
CA MET A 26 21.59 9.91 -6.51
C MET A 26 22.19 9.20 -7.71
N LYS A 27 23.35 8.55 -7.52
CA LYS A 27 23.94 7.72 -8.58
C LYS A 27 22.97 6.59 -8.93
N PRO A 28 22.73 6.30 -10.23
CA PRO A 28 21.76 5.29 -10.66
C PRO A 28 22.04 3.91 -10.04
N VAL A 29 23.32 3.58 -9.83
CA VAL A 29 23.76 2.35 -9.14
C VAL A 29 23.22 2.26 -7.70
N PHE A 30 23.21 3.37 -6.95
CA PHE A 30 22.69 3.40 -5.59
C PHE A 30 21.17 3.22 -5.55
N ALA A 31 20.45 3.84 -6.50
CA ALA A 31 19.00 3.66 -6.61
C ALA A 31 18.62 2.19 -6.91
N VAL A 32 19.36 1.53 -7.82
CA VAL A 32 19.15 0.12 -8.14
C VAL A 32 19.48 -0.78 -6.94
N MET A 33 20.61 -0.58 -6.25
CA MET A 33 20.94 -1.35 -5.03
C MET A 33 19.87 -1.21 -3.95
N LEU A 34 19.37 0.00 -3.76
CA LEU A 34 18.34 0.30 -2.77
C LEU A 34 16.99 -0.33 -3.16
N MET A 35 16.65 -0.36 -4.46
CA MET A 35 15.49 -1.08 -4.97
C MET A 35 15.61 -2.59 -4.75
N ILE A 36 16.76 -3.20 -5.05
CA ILE A 36 17.04 -4.62 -4.78
C ILE A 36 16.90 -4.90 -3.28
N PHE A 37 17.48 -4.06 -2.42
CA PHE A 37 17.39 -4.22 -0.98
C PHE A 37 15.93 -4.22 -0.49
N ILE A 38 15.07 -3.35 -1.03
CA ILE A 38 13.64 -3.31 -0.69
C ILE A 38 12.93 -4.59 -1.11
N VAL A 39 13.17 -5.05 -2.34
CA VAL A 39 12.55 -6.28 -2.84
C VAL A 39 12.94 -7.46 -1.96
N VAL A 40 14.21 -7.55 -1.58
CA VAL A 40 14.70 -8.57 -0.63
C VAL A 40 13.98 -8.44 0.71
N MET A 41 13.96 -7.25 1.33
CA MET A 41 13.33 -7.02 2.63
C MET A 41 11.83 -7.36 2.63
N LEU A 42 11.11 -6.93 1.60
CA LEU A 42 9.69 -7.24 1.44
C LEU A 42 9.47 -8.75 1.28
N SER A 43 10.36 -9.44 0.56
CA SER A 43 10.22 -10.87 0.29
C SER A 43 10.54 -11.80 1.49
N MET A 44 11.34 -11.34 2.46
CA MET A 44 11.85 -12.15 3.59
C MET A 44 10.76 -12.81 4.46
N PRO A 45 9.66 -12.15 4.85
CA PRO A 45 8.60 -12.81 5.60
C PRO A 45 8.01 -14.01 4.86
N PHE A 46 7.89 -13.93 3.54
CA PHE A 46 7.33 -15.02 2.73
C PHE A 46 8.33 -16.16 2.53
N THR A 47 9.63 -15.87 2.42
CA THR A 47 10.64 -16.94 2.35
C THR A 47 10.68 -17.75 3.64
N VAL A 48 10.55 -17.11 4.81
CA VAL A 48 10.47 -17.79 6.12
C VAL A 48 9.23 -18.69 6.23
N ILE A 49 8.07 -18.22 5.74
CA ILE A 49 6.84 -19.04 5.71
C ILE A 49 7.06 -20.32 4.90
N ILE A 50 7.84 -20.25 3.81
CA ILE A 50 8.13 -21.42 2.97
C ILE A 50 9.11 -22.36 3.65
N SER A 51 10.23 -21.84 4.17
CA SER A 51 11.26 -22.69 4.77
C SER A 51 10.72 -23.48 5.96
N GLU A 52 9.95 -22.82 6.83
CA GLU A 52 9.36 -23.46 8.02
C GLU A 52 8.09 -24.24 7.69
N GLY A 53 7.29 -23.78 6.72
CA GLY A 53 6.02 -24.40 6.35
C GLY A 53 6.16 -25.65 5.47
N TYR A 54 7.27 -25.80 4.75
CA TYR A 54 7.45 -26.90 3.79
C TYR A 54 7.50 -28.27 4.47
N GLY A 55 8.28 -28.45 5.54
CA GLY A 55 8.44 -29.74 6.20
C GLY A 55 7.10 -30.38 6.64
N PRO A 56 6.27 -29.67 7.42
CA PRO A 56 4.95 -30.15 7.84
C PRO A 56 4.01 -30.43 6.65
N LEU A 57 3.97 -29.55 5.65
CA LEU A 57 3.05 -29.70 4.50
C LEU A 57 3.49 -30.79 3.53
N HIS A 58 4.79 -30.99 3.38
CA HIS A 58 5.36 -32.11 2.61
C HIS A 58 5.01 -33.45 3.26
N ALA A 59 5.10 -33.56 4.60
CA ALA A 59 4.67 -34.75 5.33
C ALA A 59 3.19 -35.08 5.10
N MET A 60 2.35 -34.07 4.87
CA MET A 60 0.93 -34.21 4.55
C MET A 60 0.63 -34.32 3.04
N ARG A 61 1.63 -34.33 2.15
CA ARG A 61 1.48 -34.29 0.67
C ARG A 61 0.64 -33.09 0.17
N GLN A 62 0.86 -31.93 0.78
CA GLN A 62 0.17 -30.67 0.52
C GLN A 62 1.09 -29.47 0.30
N GLU A 63 2.33 -29.72 -0.12
CA GLU A 63 3.32 -28.69 -0.44
C GLU A 63 2.83 -27.60 -1.40
N GLY A 64 1.89 -27.94 -2.30
CA GLY A 64 1.31 -27.01 -3.26
C GLY A 64 0.41 -25.92 -2.67
N ILE A 65 0.02 -26.05 -1.40
CA ILE A 65 -0.62 -24.98 -0.66
C ILE A 65 0.31 -23.77 -0.54
N LEU A 66 1.61 -23.99 -0.34
CA LEU A 66 2.57 -22.89 -0.19
C LEU A 66 2.66 -22.05 -1.45
N LEU A 67 2.74 -22.70 -2.62
CA LEU A 67 2.72 -22.02 -3.91
C LEU A 67 1.42 -21.21 -4.12
N SER A 68 0.29 -21.79 -3.73
CA SER A 68 -1.01 -21.13 -3.83
C SER A 68 -1.10 -19.89 -2.93
N ILE A 69 -0.57 -19.98 -1.70
CA ILE A 69 -0.51 -18.85 -0.76
C ILE A 69 0.36 -17.71 -1.33
N ILE A 70 1.56 -18.04 -1.82
CA ILE A 70 2.50 -17.02 -2.36
C ILE A 70 1.88 -16.30 -3.56
N LEU A 71 1.32 -17.05 -4.51
CA LEU A 71 0.70 -16.47 -5.70
C LEU A 71 -0.54 -15.65 -5.35
N SER A 72 -1.40 -16.14 -4.45
CA SER A 72 -2.58 -15.39 -3.98
C SER A 72 -2.21 -14.08 -3.29
N ILE A 73 -1.14 -14.07 -2.49
CA ILE A 73 -0.62 -12.86 -1.88
C ILE A 73 -0.10 -11.90 -2.95
N GLY A 74 0.64 -12.41 -3.93
CA GLY A 74 1.13 -11.65 -5.08
C GLY A 74 0.02 -10.99 -5.89
N GLU A 75 -1.05 -11.73 -6.14
CA GLU A 75 -2.25 -11.24 -6.84
C GLU A 75 -2.99 -10.20 -6.01
N SER A 76 -3.09 -10.40 -4.69
CA SER A 76 -3.71 -9.43 -3.77
C SER A 76 -2.93 -8.12 -3.70
N VAL A 77 -1.61 -8.19 -3.58
CA VAL A 77 -0.71 -7.02 -3.66
C VAL A 77 -0.90 -6.33 -5.01
N SER A 78 -0.91 -7.09 -6.11
CA SER A 78 -1.10 -6.55 -7.45
C SER A 78 -2.47 -5.88 -7.62
N PHE A 79 -3.52 -6.43 -7.04
CA PHE A 79 -4.85 -5.84 -7.06
C PHE A 79 -4.89 -4.51 -6.29
N ILE A 80 -4.37 -4.51 -5.06
CA ILE A 80 -4.42 -3.39 -4.12
C ILE A 80 -3.57 -2.22 -4.62
N PHE A 81 -2.28 -2.43 -4.87
CA PHE A 81 -1.39 -1.39 -5.40
C PHE A 81 -1.72 -1.04 -6.86
N GLY A 82 -2.31 -1.99 -7.59
CA GLY A 82 -2.79 -1.78 -8.96
C GLY A 82 -3.90 -0.74 -9.01
N MET A 83 -4.94 -0.86 -8.17
CA MET A 83 -6.02 0.14 -8.12
C MET A 83 -5.49 1.56 -7.88
N TYR A 84 -4.55 1.71 -6.93
CA TYR A 84 -3.90 2.99 -6.65
C TYR A 84 -3.16 3.54 -7.88
N THR A 85 -2.31 2.72 -8.49
CA THR A 85 -1.48 3.12 -9.64
C THR A 85 -2.34 3.44 -10.87
N ILE A 86 -3.40 2.65 -11.09
CA ILE A 86 -4.37 2.86 -12.16
C ILE A 86 -5.06 4.20 -12.01
N ILE A 87 -5.61 4.53 -10.83
CA ILE A 87 -6.27 5.81 -10.59
C ILE A 87 -5.32 6.98 -10.93
N ASN A 88 -4.07 6.89 -10.46
CA ASN A 88 -3.08 7.94 -10.66
C ASN A 88 -2.61 8.11 -12.11
N ILE A 89 -2.47 7.03 -12.86
CA ILE A 89 -1.97 7.06 -14.25
C ILE A 89 -3.13 7.28 -15.24
N LEU A 90 -4.27 6.64 -15.04
CA LEU A 90 -5.40 6.74 -15.97
C LEU A 90 -6.15 8.07 -15.83
N TYR A 91 -6.37 8.56 -14.61
CA TYR A 91 -7.28 9.69 -14.36
C TYR A 91 -6.60 10.95 -13.83
N PHE A 92 -5.53 10.84 -13.05
CA PHE A 92 -4.83 11.99 -12.45
C PHE A 92 -3.47 12.29 -13.12
N SER A 93 -3.28 11.88 -14.38
CA SER A 93 -2.11 12.28 -15.17
C SER A 93 -2.41 13.53 -15.98
N ASN A 94 -1.53 14.53 -15.93
CA ASN A 94 -1.65 15.78 -16.70
C ASN A 94 -1.69 15.55 -18.22
N ASP A 95 -1.09 14.46 -18.69
CA ASP A 95 -1.02 14.09 -20.10
C ASP A 95 -2.40 13.84 -20.73
N ILE A 96 -3.46 13.70 -19.93
CA ILE A 96 -4.83 13.49 -20.43
C ILE A 96 -5.29 14.68 -21.26
N GLU A 97 -5.05 15.91 -20.82
CA GLU A 97 -5.52 17.12 -21.50
C GLU A 97 -4.88 17.27 -22.88
N VAL A 98 -3.62 16.84 -23.02
CA VAL A 98 -2.87 16.89 -24.28
C VAL A 98 -3.23 15.72 -25.21
N ILE A 99 -3.51 14.54 -24.65
CA ILE A 99 -3.76 13.32 -25.45
C ILE A 99 -5.22 13.19 -25.90
N LEU A 100 -6.17 13.72 -25.12
CA LEU A 100 -7.60 13.65 -25.44
C LEU A 100 -7.99 14.30 -26.79
N PRO A 101 -7.41 15.45 -27.23
CA PRO A 101 -7.72 16.04 -28.54
C PRO A 101 -7.03 15.34 -29.73
N LEU A 102 -6.08 14.42 -29.49
CA LEU A 102 -5.37 13.71 -30.56
C LEU A 102 -6.24 12.59 -31.17
N PRO A 103 -6.03 12.20 -32.45
CA PRO A 103 -6.86 11.24 -33.18
C PRO A 103 -6.59 9.76 -32.79
N PHE A 104 -6.54 9.47 -31.49
CA PHE A 104 -6.38 8.13 -30.93
C PHE A 104 -7.72 7.57 -30.45
N LYS A 105 -7.93 6.27 -30.66
CA LYS A 105 -9.12 5.60 -30.11
C LYS A 105 -8.97 5.49 -28.59
N SER A 106 -10.08 5.59 -27.87
CA SER A 106 -10.09 5.47 -26.40
C SER A 106 -9.51 4.15 -25.90
N SER A 107 -9.76 3.06 -26.63
CA SER A 107 -9.17 1.74 -26.34
C SER A 107 -7.64 1.72 -26.51
N GLU A 108 -7.08 2.48 -27.46
CA GLU A 108 -5.63 2.61 -27.66
C GLU A 108 -4.98 3.37 -26.50
N ILE A 109 -5.62 4.45 -26.01
CA ILE A 109 -5.14 5.21 -24.85
C ILE A 109 -5.15 4.33 -23.59
N VAL A 110 -6.27 3.63 -23.35
CA VAL A 110 -6.42 2.70 -22.21
C VAL A 110 -5.34 1.62 -22.25
N PHE A 111 -5.08 1.04 -23.43
CA PHE A 111 -4.04 0.03 -23.62
C PHE A 111 -2.65 0.58 -23.29
N GLY A 112 -2.26 1.73 -23.87
CA GLY A 112 -0.95 2.31 -23.65
C GLY A 112 -0.70 2.67 -22.18
N LYS A 113 -1.70 3.25 -21.51
CA LYS A 113 -1.63 3.54 -20.08
C LYS A 113 -1.58 2.27 -19.23
N PHE A 114 -2.37 1.25 -19.58
CA PHE A 114 -2.35 -0.03 -18.86
C PHE A 114 -0.97 -0.70 -18.94
N MET A 115 -0.29 -0.63 -20.09
CA MET A 115 1.09 -1.12 -20.22
C MET A 115 2.08 -0.37 -19.32
N ALA A 116 1.95 0.96 -19.20
CA ALA A 116 2.76 1.73 -18.25
C ALA A 116 2.46 1.37 -16.78
N VAL A 117 1.20 1.11 -16.44
CA VAL A 117 0.84 0.61 -15.11
C VAL A 117 1.44 -0.78 -14.90
N LEU A 118 1.38 -1.69 -15.88
CA LEU A 118 1.93 -3.05 -15.76
C LEU A 118 3.43 -3.04 -15.45
N ILE A 119 4.21 -2.17 -16.09
CA ILE A 119 5.64 -2.01 -15.82
C ILE A 119 5.88 -1.63 -14.35
N ASN A 120 5.13 -0.67 -13.82
CA ASN A 120 5.22 -0.29 -12.41
C ASN A 120 4.83 -1.46 -11.49
N MET A 121 3.87 -2.29 -11.90
CA MET A 121 3.40 -3.41 -11.11
C MET A 121 4.38 -4.59 -11.06
N TYR A 122 5.22 -4.76 -12.09
CA TYR A 122 6.29 -5.75 -12.04
C TYR A 122 7.34 -5.49 -10.94
N VAL A 123 7.50 -4.23 -10.52
CA VAL A 123 8.33 -3.92 -9.34
C VAL A 123 7.73 -4.52 -8.08
N TYR A 124 6.42 -4.39 -7.90
CA TYR A 124 5.75 -4.96 -6.73
C TYR A 124 5.71 -6.49 -6.78
N THR A 125 5.49 -7.10 -7.95
CA THR A 125 5.51 -8.57 -8.08
C THR A 125 6.90 -9.18 -7.96
N SER A 126 7.98 -8.41 -8.14
CA SER A 126 9.35 -8.89 -7.94
C SER A 126 9.60 -9.41 -6.50
N MET A 127 8.79 -8.98 -5.52
CA MET A 127 8.78 -9.50 -4.15
C MET A 127 8.54 -11.02 -4.08
N LEU A 128 7.92 -11.62 -5.10
CA LEU A 128 7.64 -13.06 -5.18
C LEU A 128 8.83 -13.90 -5.68
N ILE A 129 9.86 -13.26 -6.25
CA ILE A 129 11.02 -13.96 -6.85
C ILE A 129 11.74 -14.81 -5.80
N LEU A 130 12.14 -14.20 -4.68
CA LEU A 130 12.87 -14.88 -3.59
C LEU A 130 12.09 -16.06 -2.99
N PRO A 131 10.80 -15.92 -2.62
CA PRO A 131 9.97 -17.00 -2.12
C PRO A 131 9.87 -18.17 -3.12
N LEU A 132 9.66 -17.89 -4.41
CA LEU A 132 9.59 -18.94 -5.44
C LEU A 132 10.91 -19.68 -5.63
N ILE A 133 12.05 -18.98 -5.53
CA ILE A 133 13.38 -19.58 -5.58
C ILE A 133 13.61 -20.48 -4.37
N VAL A 134 13.30 -20.01 -3.15
CA VAL A 134 13.45 -20.79 -1.92
C VAL A 134 12.58 -22.04 -1.97
N TYR A 135 11.33 -21.94 -2.46
CA TYR A 135 10.48 -23.13 -2.66
C TYR A 135 11.16 -24.14 -3.59
N GLY A 136 11.69 -23.70 -4.73
CA GLY A 136 12.39 -24.57 -5.69
C GLY A 136 13.65 -25.24 -5.10
N PHE A 137 14.39 -24.55 -4.23
CA PHE A 137 15.53 -25.14 -3.52
C PHE A 137 15.09 -26.19 -2.49
N VAL A 138 14.10 -25.86 -1.66
CA VAL A 138 13.61 -26.76 -0.60
C VAL A 138 12.93 -28.00 -1.21
N SER A 139 12.22 -27.84 -2.32
CA SER A 139 11.56 -28.93 -3.03
C SER A 139 12.46 -29.72 -3.98
N LYS A 140 13.74 -29.35 -4.10
CA LYS A 140 14.70 -29.93 -5.07
C LYS A 140 14.14 -29.95 -6.51
N ALA A 141 13.52 -28.85 -6.93
CA ALA A 141 12.86 -28.75 -8.22
C ALA A 141 13.83 -28.81 -9.41
N SER A 142 13.35 -29.31 -10.55
CA SER A 142 14.10 -29.37 -11.82
C SER A 142 14.28 -27.98 -12.44
N PHE A 143 15.20 -27.85 -13.41
CA PHE A 143 15.42 -26.59 -14.14
C PHE A 143 14.14 -26.03 -14.79
N LEU A 144 13.22 -26.90 -15.24
CA LEU A 144 11.94 -26.51 -15.83
C LEU A 144 11.05 -25.69 -14.88
N TYR A 145 11.14 -25.94 -13.57
CA TYR A 145 10.43 -25.15 -12.56
C TYR A 145 10.78 -23.66 -12.65
N TYR A 146 12.06 -23.33 -12.80
CA TYR A 146 12.50 -21.94 -12.83
C TYR A 146 12.03 -21.22 -14.10
N LEU A 147 12.00 -21.93 -15.23
CA LEU A 147 11.46 -21.40 -16.48
C LEU A 147 9.95 -21.14 -16.38
N TYR A 148 9.21 -22.09 -15.80
CA TYR A 148 7.79 -21.92 -15.51
C TYR A 148 7.54 -20.80 -14.49
N GLY A 149 8.41 -20.64 -13.49
CA GLY A 149 8.36 -19.55 -12.52
C GLY A 149 8.45 -18.17 -13.16
N ILE A 150 9.32 -17.98 -14.15
CA ILE A 150 9.42 -16.71 -14.90
C ILE A 150 8.12 -16.39 -15.64
N ILE A 151 7.53 -17.40 -16.30
CA ILE A 151 6.27 -17.22 -17.04
C ILE A 151 5.13 -16.88 -16.07
N VAL A 152 5.04 -17.61 -14.95
CA VAL A 152 4.02 -17.36 -13.92
C VAL A 152 4.17 -15.94 -13.37
N LEU A 153 5.38 -15.49 -13.02
CA LEU A 153 5.64 -14.13 -12.53
C LEU A 153 5.15 -13.03 -13.48
N LEU A 154 5.23 -13.26 -14.80
CA LEU A 154 4.73 -12.33 -15.81
C LEU A 154 3.20 -12.31 -15.89
N ILE A 155 2.55 -13.46 -15.68
CA ILE A 155 1.09 -13.58 -15.80
C ILE A 155 0.37 -13.12 -14.53
N THR A 156 0.96 -13.38 -13.36
CA THR A 156 0.37 -13.11 -12.03
C THR A 156 -0.26 -11.70 -11.89
N PRO A 157 0.38 -10.59 -12.30
CA PRO A 157 -0.24 -9.26 -12.12
C PRO A 157 -1.36 -8.94 -13.11
N ILE A 158 -1.44 -9.62 -14.27
CA ILE A 158 -2.29 -9.18 -15.39
C ILE A 158 -3.77 -9.18 -15.00
N ILE A 159 -4.28 -10.29 -14.48
CA ILE A 159 -5.72 -10.42 -14.14
C ILE A 159 -6.12 -9.52 -12.97
N PRO A 160 -5.41 -9.53 -11.82
CA PRO A 160 -5.69 -8.60 -10.73
C PRO A 160 -5.76 -7.15 -11.22
N MET A 161 -4.87 -6.76 -12.12
CA MET A 161 -4.87 -5.40 -12.65
C MET A 161 -6.01 -5.11 -13.61
N VAL A 162 -6.43 -6.07 -14.43
CA VAL A 162 -7.62 -5.91 -15.30
C VAL A 162 -8.88 -5.76 -14.45
N LEU A 163 -9.01 -6.54 -13.37
CA LEU A 163 -10.16 -6.40 -12.46
C LEU A 163 -10.12 -5.06 -11.73
N ALA A 164 -8.95 -4.68 -11.21
CA ALA A 164 -8.73 -3.39 -10.58
C ALA A 164 -9.07 -2.22 -11.53
N SER A 165 -8.67 -2.31 -12.80
CA SER A 165 -8.94 -1.24 -13.77
C SER A 165 -10.41 -1.12 -14.13
N LEU A 166 -11.12 -2.23 -14.32
CA LEU A 166 -12.56 -2.22 -14.54
C LEU A 166 -13.31 -1.62 -13.34
N ILE A 167 -12.96 -2.03 -12.11
CA ILE A 167 -13.54 -1.47 -10.89
C ILE A 167 -13.26 0.03 -10.81
N CYS A 168 -12.01 0.47 -10.99
CA CYS A 168 -11.66 1.89 -10.98
C CYS A 168 -12.40 2.68 -12.06
N MET A 169 -12.58 2.12 -13.26
CA MET A 169 -13.34 2.77 -14.34
C MET A 169 -14.83 2.92 -13.99
N ILE A 170 -15.42 1.90 -13.38
CA ILE A 170 -16.82 1.95 -12.90
C ILE A 170 -16.94 3.00 -11.79
N LEU A 171 -16.05 2.98 -10.81
CA LEU A 171 -16.00 3.97 -9.72
C LEU A 171 -15.89 5.40 -10.26
N MET A 172 -14.96 5.64 -11.18
CA MET A 172 -14.74 6.96 -11.78
C MET A 172 -15.88 7.42 -12.68
N ARG A 173 -16.65 6.49 -13.26
CA ARG A 173 -17.88 6.82 -13.98
C ARG A 173 -18.94 7.41 -13.05
N PHE A 174 -19.01 6.99 -11.80
CA PHE A 174 -19.94 7.59 -10.83
C PHE A 174 -19.41 8.90 -10.23
N THR A 175 -18.09 9.10 -10.22
CA THR A 175 -17.46 10.37 -9.80
C THR A 175 -17.90 11.57 -10.62
N SER A 176 -18.15 11.37 -11.91
CA SER A 176 -18.60 12.43 -12.82
C SER A 176 -20.00 12.96 -12.50
N LEU A 177 -20.84 12.16 -11.84
CA LEU A 177 -22.23 12.47 -11.52
C LEU A 177 -22.38 13.23 -10.18
N SER A 178 -21.32 13.33 -9.39
CA SER A 178 -21.35 13.98 -8.07
C SER A 178 -21.14 15.49 -8.14
N LYS A 179 -21.98 16.24 -7.42
CA LYS A 179 -21.88 17.70 -7.24
C LYS A 179 -20.63 18.13 -6.43
N HIS A 180 -20.02 17.22 -5.68
CA HIS A 180 -18.83 17.47 -4.86
C HIS A 180 -17.67 16.56 -5.29
N LYS A 181 -17.07 16.89 -6.43
CA LYS A 181 -16.09 16.04 -7.11
C LYS A 181 -14.87 15.71 -6.25
N ASP A 182 -14.36 16.65 -5.46
CA ASP A 182 -13.22 16.37 -4.55
C ASP A 182 -13.59 15.43 -3.40
N ALA A 183 -14.77 15.60 -2.81
CA ALA A 183 -15.27 14.68 -1.79
C ALA A 183 -15.53 13.28 -2.37
N PHE A 184 -15.97 13.19 -3.63
CA PHE A 184 -16.18 11.92 -4.30
C PHE A 184 -14.85 11.25 -4.71
N ARG A 185 -13.80 12.03 -5.01
CA ARG A 185 -12.44 11.52 -5.25
C ARG A 185 -11.84 10.89 -3.98
N VAL A 186 -12.08 11.53 -2.83
CA VAL A 186 -11.77 10.96 -1.51
C VAL A 186 -12.59 9.70 -1.24
N PHE A 187 -13.90 9.76 -1.50
CA PHE A 187 -14.80 8.62 -1.38
C PHE A 187 -14.38 7.44 -2.26
N THR A 188 -13.89 7.66 -3.48
CA THR A 188 -13.42 6.57 -4.35
C THR A 188 -12.16 5.90 -3.82
N GLY A 189 -11.24 6.64 -3.20
CA GLY A 189 -10.09 6.07 -2.48
C GLY A 189 -10.49 5.30 -1.20
N CYS A 190 -11.56 5.70 -0.53
CA CYS A 190 -12.15 4.93 0.58
C CYS A 190 -12.96 3.72 0.10
N ALA A 191 -13.67 3.86 -1.04
CA ALA A 191 -14.46 2.79 -1.62
C ALA A 191 -13.57 1.67 -2.15
N SER A 192 -12.39 1.98 -2.70
CA SER A 192 -11.39 0.95 -3.02
C SER A 192 -10.97 0.19 -1.77
N LEU A 193 -10.77 0.84 -0.63
CA LEU A 193 -10.48 0.15 0.65
C LEU A 193 -11.62 -0.77 1.10
N ILE A 194 -12.86 -0.32 1.02
CA ILE A 194 -14.04 -1.14 1.32
C ILE A 194 -14.14 -2.33 0.36
N LEU A 195 -13.83 -2.12 -0.92
CA LEU A 195 -13.78 -3.21 -1.91
C LEU A 195 -12.61 -4.16 -1.66
N ILE A 196 -11.47 -3.69 -1.18
CA ILE A 196 -10.34 -4.55 -0.79
C ILE A 196 -10.74 -5.43 0.38
N VAL A 197 -11.31 -4.85 1.44
CA VAL A 197 -11.75 -5.59 2.62
C VAL A 197 -12.93 -6.50 2.28
N GLY A 198 -13.89 -6.03 1.48
CA GLY A 198 -15.03 -6.82 1.02
C GLY A 198 -14.61 -7.98 0.13
N PHE A 199 -13.67 -7.75 -0.80
CA PHE A 199 -13.03 -8.80 -1.58
C PHE A 199 -12.34 -9.80 -0.66
N ASN A 200 -11.62 -9.33 0.36
CA ASN A 200 -10.93 -10.22 1.29
C ASN A 200 -11.87 -11.03 2.19
N LEU A 201 -12.97 -10.44 2.66
CA LEU A 201 -13.99 -11.15 3.40
C LEU A 201 -14.68 -12.17 2.49
N PHE A 202 -14.94 -11.82 1.23
CA PHE A 202 -15.50 -12.74 0.25
C PHE A 202 -14.55 -13.92 -0.01
N THR A 203 -13.27 -13.67 -0.29
CA THR A 203 -12.25 -14.73 -0.48
C THR A 203 -12.11 -15.63 0.75
N SER A 204 -12.13 -15.05 1.94
CA SER A 204 -12.01 -15.81 3.19
C SER A 204 -13.31 -16.54 3.57
N SER A 205 -14.47 -16.02 3.16
CA SER A 205 -15.79 -16.62 3.40
C SER A 205 -16.09 -17.77 2.46
N SER A 206 -15.58 -17.75 1.22
CA SER A 206 -15.64 -18.91 0.32
C SER A 206 -14.91 -20.12 0.93
N GLY A 207 -13.88 -19.89 1.74
CA GLY A 207 -13.23 -20.92 2.57
C GLY A 207 -14.05 -21.37 3.79
N ARG A 208 -15.02 -20.57 4.28
CA ARG A 208 -15.90 -20.90 5.42
C ARG A 208 -17.13 -21.73 5.04
N SER A 209 -17.52 -21.74 3.76
CA SER A 209 -18.69 -22.51 3.28
C SER A 209 -18.41 -24.01 3.10
N THR A 210 -17.17 -24.46 3.33
CA THR A 210 -16.85 -25.89 3.30
C THR A 210 -16.97 -26.41 4.72
N ASN A 211 -17.98 -27.25 5.01
CA ASN A 211 -18.15 -27.92 6.30
C ASN A 211 -16.80 -28.43 6.81
N SER A 212 -16.49 -28.23 8.09
CA SER A 212 -15.24 -28.65 8.73
C SER A 212 -14.85 -30.09 8.41
N GLN A 213 -15.82 -30.99 8.22
CA GLN A 213 -15.63 -32.38 7.78
C GLN A 213 -15.16 -32.54 6.32
N GLN A 214 -15.65 -31.73 5.38
CA GLN A 214 -15.21 -31.77 3.97
C GLN A 214 -13.80 -31.19 3.81
N MET A 215 -13.44 -30.21 4.65
CA MET A 215 -12.07 -29.70 4.70
C MET A 215 -11.12 -30.78 5.25
N ILE A 216 -11.48 -31.45 6.35
CA ILE A 216 -10.70 -32.58 6.89
C ILE A 216 -10.55 -33.71 5.87
N GLN A 217 -11.60 -34.05 5.12
CA GLN A 217 -11.52 -35.05 4.03
C GLN A 217 -10.55 -34.62 2.92
N ARG A 218 -10.63 -33.37 2.44
CA ARG A 218 -9.67 -32.86 1.44
C ARG A 218 -8.23 -32.81 1.97
N PHE A 219 -8.04 -32.55 3.26
CA PHE A 219 -6.73 -32.63 3.89
C PHE A 219 -6.23 -34.08 4.05
N SER A 220 -7.14 -35.03 4.23
CA SER A 220 -6.87 -36.47 4.34
C SER A 220 -6.62 -37.15 2.99
N ASP A 221 -7.22 -36.69 1.90
CA ASP A 221 -7.12 -37.32 0.57
C ASP A 221 -5.71 -37.25 -0.03
N GLY A 222 -4.86 -36.33 0.47
CA GLY A 222 -3.54 -36.07 -0.10
C GLY A 222 -3.61 -35.60 -1.56
N ASN A 223 -2.46 -35.49 -2.24
CA ASN A 223 -2.35 -35.08 -3.65
C ASN A 223 -2.78 -33.62 -3.94
N ASN A 224 -2.40 -32.67 -3.07
CA ASN A 224 -2.59 -31.23 -3.30
C ASN A 224 -4.05 -30.78 -3.57
N SER A 225 -5.05 -31.60 -3.21
CA SER A 225 -6.49 -31.32 -3.36
C SER A 225 -6.94 -30.00 -2.71
N ALA A 226 -6.24 -29.58 -1.65
CA ALA A 226 -6.47 -28.34 -0.92
C ALA A 226 -6.13 -27.06 -1.71
N ILE A 227 -5.35 -27.13 -2.80
CA ILE A 227 -5.07 -25.98 -3.70
C ILE A 227 -6.36 -25.38 -4.25
N SER A 228 -7.34 -26.24 -4.56
CA SER A 228 -8.61 -25.80 -5.13
C SER A 228 -9.38 -24.85 -4.20
N THR A 229 -9.23 -25.00 -2.88
CA THR A 229 -9.95 -24.24 -1.85
C THR A 229 -9.40 -22.83 -1.63
N LEU A 230 -8.14 -22.57 -2.01
CA LEU A 230 -7.50 -21.26 -1.80
C LEU A 230 -7.62 -20.33 -3.02
N ASN A 231 -7.85 -20.88 -4.21
CA ASN A 231 -7.67 -20.16 -5.48
C ASN A 231 -9.00 -19.95 -6.27
N ASP A 232 -10.15 -19.93 -5.60
CA ASP A 232 -11.46 -19.84 -6.30
C ASP A 232 -11.71 -18.49 -6.99
N ILE A 233 -11.02 -17.42 -6.59
CA ILE A 233 -11.30 -16.07 -7.09
C ILE A 233 -10.32 -15.61 -8.17
N PHE A 234 -9.04 -15.96 -8.04
CA PHE A 234 -8.08 -15.80 -9.11
C PHE A 234 -7.79 -17.15 -9.74
N ILE A 235 -8.62 -17.51 -10.71
CA ILE A 235 -8.55 -18.79 -11.43
C ILE A 235 -7.13 -19.07 -11.98
N THR A 236 -6.35 -18.02 -12.28
CA THR A 236 -4.95 -18.13 -12.70
C THR A 236 -3.98 -18.64 -11.65
N SER A 237 -4.16 -18.33 -10.36
CA SER A 237 -3.24 -18.84 -9.34
C SER A 237 -3.39 -20.34 -9.18
N ARG A 238 -4.60 -20.90 -9.38
CA ARG A 238 -4.83 -22.35 -9.41
C ARG A 238 -4.06 -23.03 -10.54
N PHE A 239 -4.15 -22.50 -11.75
CA PHE A 239 -3.43 -23.04 -12.89
C PHE A 239 -1.91 -22.84 -12.75
N SER A 240 -1.50 -21.67 -12.25
CA SER A 240 -0.08 -21.34 -12.05
C SER A 240 0.58 -22.17 -10.95
N SER A 241 -0.11 -22.41 -9.83
CA SER A 241 0.39 -23.27 -8.75
C SER A 241 0.49 -24.72 -9.19
N ASN A 242 -0.54 -25.24 -9.89
CA ASN A 242 -0.53 -26.59 -10.43
C ASN A 242 0.53 -26.77 -11.52
N ALA A 243 0.81 -25.74 -12.31
CA ALA A 243 1.87 -25.78 -13.30
C ALA A 243 3.27 -25.89 -12.68
N LEU A 244 3.49 -25.15 -11.58
CA LEU A 244 4.75 -25.19 -10.84
C LEU A 244 4.96 -26.51 -10.10
N LEU A 245 3.89 -27.15 -9.63
CA LEU A 245 3.95 -28.45 -8.95
C LEU A 245 4.17 -29.62 -9.89
N TYR A 246 3.43 -29.68 -11.00
CA TYR A 246 3.54 -30.75 -11.99
C TYR A 246 4.50 -30.37 -13.12
N ASN A 247 5.60 -29.71 -12.78
CA ASN A 247 6.59 -29.16 -13.71
C ASN A 247 7.23 -30.19 -14.66
N ASN A 248 7.37 -31.44 -14.21
CA ASN A 248 7.97 -32.54 -14.97
C ASN A 248 6.94 -33.31 -15.82
N ASP A 249 5.64 -33.07 -15.63
CA ASP A 249 4.56 -33.72 -16.36
C ASP A 249 3.99 -32.81 -17.44
N ILE A 250 3.40 -33.40 -18.48
CA ILE A 250 2.67 -32.66 -19.53
C ILE A 250 1.51 -31.83 -18.97
N ARG A 251 1.02 -32.22 -17.78
CA ARG A 251 0.01 -31.50 -17.01
C ARG A 251 0.51 -30.09 -16.62
N GLY A 252 1.79 -29.92 -16.32
CA GLY A 252 2.38 -28.62 -16.01
C GLY A 252 2.32 -27.66 -17.19
N LEU A 253 2.72 -28.13 -18.38
CA LEU A 253 2.67 -27.36 -19.61
C LEU A 253 1.23 -26.95 -19.99
N LEU A 254 0.29 -27.88 -19.91
CA LEU A 254 -1.13 -27.61 -20.18
C LEU A 254 -1.70 -26.53 -19.26
N ASN A 255 -1.33 -26.57 -17.97
CA ASN A 255 -1.79 -25.58 -17.00
C ASN A 255 -1.23 -24.17 -17.27
N ILE A 256 0.03 -24.04 -17.70
CA ILE A 256 0.59 -22.74 -18.13
C ILE A 256 -0.12 -22.20 -19.36
N LEU A 257 -0.36 -23.06 -20.36
CA LEU A 257 -1.08 -22.66 -21.57
C LEU A 257 -2.51 -22.21 -21.23
N MET A 258 -3.20 -22.92 -20.34
CA MET A 258 -4.51 -22.50 -19.84
C MET A 258 -4.44 -21.13 -19.13
N SER A 259 -3.45 -20.91 -18.28
CA SER A 259 -3.25 -19.62 -17.59
C SER A 259 -3.01 -18.47 -18.58
N LEU A 260 -2.18 -18.70 -19.59
CA LEU A 260 -1.91 -17.74 -20.67
C LEU A 260 -3.18 -17.43 -21.47
N CYS A 261 -3.87 -18.44 -21.97
CA CYS A 261 -5.11 -18.28 -22.73
C CYS A 261 -6.17 -17.50 -21.93
N LEU A 262 -6.36 -17.85 -20.66
CA LEU A 262 -7.33 -17.16 -19.79
C LEU A 262 -6.96 -15.68 -19.61
N SER A 263 -5.68 -15.39 -19.36
CA SER A 263 -5.19 -14.00 -19.20
C SER A 263 -5.39 -13.17 -20.48
N LEU A 264 -5.15 -13.76 -21.65
CA LEU A 264 -5.36 -13.11 -22.94
C LEU A 264 -6.83 -12.82 -23.21
N ILE A 265 -7.72 -13.78 -22.95
CA ILE A 265 -9.17 -13.60 -23.13
C ILE A 265 -9.69 -12.45 -22.26
N ILE A 266 -9.32 -12.44 -20.97
CA ILE A 266 -9.72 -11.39 -20.02
C ILE A 266 -9.17 -10.02 -20.45
N PHE A 267 -7.94 -9.99 -20.94
CA PHE A 267 -7.33 -8.76 -21.43
C PHE A 267 -8.01 -8.22 -22.71
N ILE A 268 -8.41 -9.09 -23.63
CA ILE A 268 -9.17 -8.70 -24.82
C ILE A 268 -10.52 -8.11 -24.41
N ILE A 269 -11.24 -8.74 -23.48
CA ILE A 269 -12.51 -8.22 -22.94
C ILE A 269 -12.29 -6.82 -22.34
N TYR A 270 -11.22 -6.64 -21.57
CA TYR A 270 -10.84 -5.36 -21.00
C TYR A 270 -10.57 -4.28 -22.06
N TYR A 271 -9.88 -4.61 -23.15
CA TYR A 271 -9.61 -3.65 -24.23
C TYR A 271 -10.91 -3.05 -24.80
N TYR A 272 -11.93 -3.88 -25.01
CA TYR A 272 -13.22 -3.42 -25.54
C TYR A 272 -14.07 -2.68 -24.52
N ILE A 273 -14.19 -3.20 -23.29
CA ILE A 273 -15.01 -2.58 -22.24
C ILE A 273 -14.37 -1.28 -21.75
N GLY A 274 -13.05 -1.30 -21.52
CA GLY A 274 -12.30 -0.15 -21.00
C GLY A 274 -12.35 1.04 -21.95
N GLY A 275 -12.28 0.81 -23.26
CA GLY A 275 -12.44 1.88 -24.26
C GLY A 275 -13.78 2.62 -24.16
N LYS A 276 -14.89 1.91 -23.85
CA LYS A 276 -16.22 2.52 -23.71
C LYS A 276 -16.41 3.23 -22.36
N LEU A 277 -15.83 2.70 -21.28
CA LEU A 277 -15.99 3.26 -19.93
C LEU A 277 -15.05 4.45 -19.67
N TYR A 278 -13.83 4.41 -20.19
CA TYR A 278 -12.77 5.35 -19.85
C TYR A 278 -13.11 6.80 -20.19
N LEU A 279 -13.60 7.09 -21.42
CA LEU A 279 -13.92 8.46 -21.83
C LEU A 279 -14.95 9.13 -20.91
N LYS A 280 -16.00 8.41 -20.53
CA LYS A 280 -17.06 8.94 -19.67
C LYS A 280 -16.54 9.28 -18.27
N GLY A 281 -15.57 8.52 -17.76
CA GLY A 281 -14.90 8.84 -16.49
C GLY A 281 -13.99 10.06 -16.60
N VAL A 282 -13.22 10.18 -17.69
CA VAL A 282 -12.28 11.28 -17.90
C VAL A 282 -12.97 12.63 -18.10
N ILE A 283 -13.98 12.71 -18.98
CA ILE A 283 -14.73 13.95 -19.25
C ILE A 283 -15.41 14.49 -17.98
N GLY A 284 -15.82 13.58 -17.10
CA GLY A 284 -16.38 13.92 -15.80
C GLY A 284 -15.42 14.63 -14.83
N ILE A 285 -14.11 14.47 -15.01
CA ILE A 285 -13.07 15.05 -14.15
C ILE A 285 -12.76 16.49 -14.58
N SER A 286 -12.80 16.79 -15.88
CA SER A 286 -12.45 18.09 -16.46
C SER A 286 -13.51 19.18 -16.25
N GLU A 287 -14.76 18.81 -16.02
CA GLU A 287 -15.83 19.79 -15.75
C GLU A 287 -15.83 20.20 -14.28
N THR A 288 -15.43 21.42 -13.92
CA THR A 288 -15.59 21.90 -12.55
C THR A 288 -16.97 22.53 -12.38
N TYR A 289 -17.85 21.87 -11.62
CA TYR A 289 -19.15 22.44 -11.27
C TYR A 289 -18.95 23.56 -10.24
N SER A 290 -19.01 24.81 -10.70
CA SER A 290 -19.01 25.97 -9.80
C SER A 290 -20.45 26.44 -9.61
N LYS A 291 -21.02 26.17 -8.43
CA LYS A 291 -22.28 26.79 -8.03
C LYS A 291 -21.94 28.17 -7.49
N ARG A 292 -22.30 29.23 -8.22
CA ARG A 292 -22.26 30.60 -7.68
C ARG A 292 -23.37 30.69 -6.63
N GLU A 293 -23.01 30.62 -5.34
CA GLU A 293 -23.91 30.93 -4.24
C GLU A 293 -23.60 32.33 -3.71
N ASN A 294 -24.63 33.18 -3.59
CA ASN A 294 -24.52 34.43 -2.85
C ASN A 294 -24.45 34.12 -1.36
N ILE A 295 -23.24 34.21 -0.81
CA ILE A 295 -22.93 33.86 0.59
C ILE A 295 -23.58 34.83 1.58
N LEU A 296 -23.83 36.08 1.14
CA LEU A 296 -24.44 37.16 1.92
C LEU A 296 -25.96 36.96 2.15
N GLU A 297 -26.69 36.42 1.18
CA GLU A 297 -28.14 36.18 1.28
C GLU A 297 -28.50 34.93 2.11
N ASN A 298 -27.64 33.91 2.13
CA ASN A 298 -27.94 32.61 2.74
C ASN A 298 -27.73 32.55 4.27
N GLY A 299 -27.47 33.68 4.94
CA GLY A 299 -27.26 33.72 6.40
C GLY A 299 -26.08 32.87 6.92
N LYS A 300 -25.17 32.44 6.03
CA LYS A 300 -23.99 31.62 6.39
C LYS A 300 -22.75 32.48 6.71
N ALA A 301 -22.85 33.80 6.64
CA ALA A 301 -21.74 34.72 6.92
C ALA A 301 -21.18 34.53 8.35
N ASP A 302 -22.04 34.36 9.35
CA ASP A 302 -21.63 34.17 10.75
C ASP A 302 -20.83 32.88 10.99
N LYS A 303 -21.02 31.85 10.15
CA LYS A 303 -20.21 30.62 10.20
C LYS A 303 -18.80 30.81 9.63
N ILE A 304 -18.59 31.82 8.78
CA ILE A 304 -17.29 32.13 8.16
C ILE A 304 -16.47 33.05 9.08
N ILE A 305 -17.13 33.91 9.87
CA ILE A 305 -16.52 34.92 10.73
C ILE A 305 -16.10 34.36 12.11
N LYS A 306 -16.33 33.07 12.38
CA LYS A 306 -16.02 32.49 13.69
C LYS A 306 -14.51 32.46 13.95
N GLU A 307 -14.05 33.34 14.83
CA GLU A 307 -12.66 33.41 15.27
C GLU A 307 -12.25 32.10 15.98
N ASN A 308 -11.17 31.48 15.48
CA ASN A 308 -10.52 30.36 16.14
C ASN A 308 -9.16 30.82 16.68
N SER A 309 -8.65 30.14 17.72
CA SER A 309 -7.28 30.38 18.18
C SER A 309 -6.27 30.13 17.05
N LYS A 310 -5.16 30.88 17.06
CA LYS A 310 -4.10 30.82 16.03
C LYS A 310 -3.69 29.37 15.70
N LEU A 311 -3.42 28.57 16.72
CA LEU A 311 -3.03 27.16 16.58
C LEU A 311 -4.14 26.32 15.95
N LYS A 312 -5.39 26.45 16.44
CA LYS A 312 -6.53 25.68 15.94
C LYS A 312 -6.86 26.02 14.49
N ALA A 313 -6.76 27.29 14.11
CA ALA A 313 -6.97 27.73 12.74
C ALA A 313 -5.96 27.07 11.77
N LEU A 314 -4.68 27.02 12.15
CA LEU A 314 -3.64 26.36 11.35
C LEU A 314 -3.83 24.84 11.27
N ILE A 315 -4.20 24.17 12.38
CA ILE A 315 -4.50 22.73 12.36
C ILE A 315 -5.68 22.44 11.43
N ILE A 316 -6.78 23.20 11.54
CA ILE A 316 -7.96 23.02 10.70
C ILE A 316 -7.63 23.27 9.23
N LYS A 317 -6.80 24.28 8.92
CA LYS A 317 -6.31 24.54 7.56
C LYS A 317 -5.59 23.31 7.00
N ASP A 318 -4.59 22.80 7.72
CA ASP A 318 -3.77 21.66 7.27
C ASP A 318 -4.59 20.39 7.07
N VAL A 319 -5.48 20.08 8.01
CA VAL A 319 -6.37 18.91 7.91
C VAL A 319 -7.32 19.08 6.73
N LYS A 320 -7.92 20.26 6.53
CA LYS A 320 -8.79 20.51 5.37
C LYS A 320 -8.06 20.36 4.04
N ILE A 321 -6.81 20.82 3.93
CA ILE A 321 -6.02 20.66 2.70
C ILE A 321 -5.82 19.17 2.39
N LEU A 322 -5.52 18.34 3.40
CA LEU A 322 -5.34 16.89 3.22
C LEU A 322 -6.60 16.19 2.71
N PHE A 323 -7.78 16.57 3.23
CA PHE A 323 -9.05 15.98 2.79
C PHE A 323 -9.64 16.61 1.52
N ARG A 324 -9.25 17.83 1.15
CA ARG A 324 -9.77 18.48 -0.06
C ARG A 324 -8.94 18.16 -1.30
N THR A 325 -7.65 17.89 -1.15
CA THR A 325 -6.77 17.57 -2.27
C THR A 325 -6.63 16.05 -2.43
N PRO A 326 -7.15 15.46 -3.52
CA PRO A 326 -7.16 14.00 -3.72
C PRO A 326 -5.77 13.37 -3.62
N GLN A 327 -4.76 14.00 -4.23
CA GLN A 327 -3.40 13.46 -4.21
C GLN A 327 -2.82 13.40 -2.80
N PHE A 328 -3.13 14.40 -1.95
CA PHE A 328 -2.71 14.42 -0.54
C PHE A 328 -3.48 13.38 0.26
N PHE A 329 -4.80 13.26 0.04
CA PHE A 329 -5.62 12.25 0.69
C PHE A 329 -5.11 10.84 0.41
N ILE A 330 -4.87 10.51 -0.87
CA ILE A 330 -4.52 9.15 -1.26
C ILE A 330 -3.13 8.78 -0.70
N ASN A 331 -2.12 9.66 -0.84
CA ASN A 331 -0.76 9.35 -0.40
C ASN A 331 -0.60 9.37 1.13
N CYS A 332 -1.26 10.29 1.84
CA CYS A 332 -1.07 10.47 3.29
C CYS A 332 -2.09 9.72 4.14
N ILE A 333 -3.34 9.59 3.69
CA ILE A 333 -4.44 9.00 4.48
C ILE A 333 -4.82 7.63 3.94
N ALA A 334 -5.18 7.51 2.66
CA ALA A 334 -5.67 6.24 2.12
C ALA A 334 -4.61 5.14 2.26
N MET A 335 -3.36 5.44 1.89
CA MET A 335 -2.25 4.48 1.94
C MET A 335 -2.00 3.89 3.34
N MET A 336 -2.41 4.59 4.40
CA MET A 336 -2.32 4.10 5.77
C MET A 336 -3.15 2.85 6.03
N PHE A 337 -4.26 2.72 5.30
CA PHE A 337 -5.15 1.57 5.39
C PHE A 337 -4.76 0.44 4.42
N TYR A 338 -3.99 0.73 3.36
CA TYR A 338 -3.63 -0.25 2.34
C TYR A 338 -2.74 -1.36 2.91
N MET A 339 -1.67 -1.02 3.63
CA MET A 339 -0.75 -2.03 4.20
C MET A 339 -1.42 -2.91 5.27
N PRO A 340 -2.16 -2.37 6.25
CA PRO A 340 -2.91 -3.19 7.19
C PRO A 340 -3.98 -4.04 6.52
N ALA A 341 -4.63 -3.56 5.43
CA ALA A 341 -5.57 -4.38 4.68
C ALA A 341 -4.88 -5.59 4.03
N VAL A 342 -3.69 -5.41 3.45
CA VAL A 342 -2.87 -6.52 2.91
C VAL A 342 -2.48 -7.50 4.02
N MET A 343 -2.00 -7.01 5.16
CA MET A 343 -1.62 -7.90 6.27
C MET A 343 -2.85 -8.60 6.87
N GLY A 344 -3.97 -7.90 6.99
CA GLY A 344 -5.25 -8.43 7.45
C GLY A 344 -5.69 -9.64 6.64
N VAL A 345 -5.49 -9.63 5.31
CA VAL A 345 -5.75 -10.79 4.45
C VAL A 345 -5.05 -12.05 4.95
N ALA A 346 -3.77 -11.95 5.35
CA ALA A 346 -3.02 -13.09 5.86
C ALA A 346 -3.54 -13.56 7.24
N PHE A 347 -4.05 -12.65 8.07
CA PHE A 347 -4.61 -12.97 9.39
C PHE A 347 -6.02 -13.57 9.33
N PHE A 348 -6.88 -13.12 8.41
CA PHE A 348 -8.27 -13.57 8.29
C PHE A 348 -8.46 -14.78 7.37
N SER A 349 -7.52 -15.03 6.46
CA SER A 349 -7.57 -16.19 5.56
C SER A 349 -7.36 -17.50 6.35
N GLY A 350 -8.34 -18.40 6.30
CA GLY A 350 -8.24 -19.77 6.82
C GLY A 350 -8.74 -20.02 8.25
N GLY A 351 -9.46 -19.09 8.89
CA GLY A 351 -10.07 -19.35 10.20
C GLY A 351 -9.09 -19.43 11.39
N LYS A 352 -7.81 -19.12 11.17
CA LYS A 352 -6.71 -19.21 12.15
C LYS A 352 -6.77 -18.20 13.29
N LEU A 353 -7.77 -17.32 13.34
CA LEU A 353 -7.90 -16.34 14.41
C LEU A 353 -7.96 -17.01 15.80
N SER A 354 -8.60 -18.19 15.88
CA SER A 354 -8.63 -19.02 17.09
C SER A 354 -7.27 -19.64 17.42
N GLU A 355 -6.50 -20.08 16.41
CA GLU A 355 -5.15 -20.61 16.59
C GLU A 355 -4.17 -19.51 17.02
N TYR A 356 -4.23 -18.34 16.41
CA TYR A 356 -3.44 -17.17 16.83
C TYR A 356 -3.80 -16.77 18.25
N ARG A 357 -5.10 -16.72 18.59
CA ARG A 357 -5.57 -16.47 19.96
C ARG A 357 -5.02 -17.50 20.94
N TYR A 358 -4.99 -18.78 20.57
CA TYR A 358 -4.43 -19.83 21.40
C TYR A 358 -2.91 -19.64 21.57
N LEU A 359 -2.16 -19.52 20.47
CA LEU A 359 -0.70 -19.34 20.49
C LEU A 359 -0.29 -18.11 21.32
N LEU A 360 -0.95 -16.98 21.10
CA LEU A 360 -0.63 -15.72 21.78
C LEU A 360 -0.92 -15.78 23.27
N ASN A 361 -1.97 -16.49 23.69
CA ASN A 361 -2.28 -16.66 25.11
C ASN A 361 -1.57 -17.85 25.77
N SER A 362 -0.91 -18.73 25.00
CA SER A 362 -0.28 -19.96 25.51
C SER A 362 1.02 -19.72 26.28
N SER A 363 1.77 -18.65 26.00
CA SER A 363 3.03 -18.38 26.72
C SER A 363 3.40 -16.90 26.79
N PRO A 364 4.11 -16.48 27.86
CA PRO A 364 4.57 -15.09 28.02
C PRO A 364 5.54 -14.64 26.91
N LYS A 365 6.19 -15.59 26.22
CA LYS A 365 7.05 -15.31 25.05
C LYS A 365 6.26 -14.70 23.89
N TRP A 366 5.02 -15.15 23.68
CA TRP A 366 4.18 -14.63 22.61
C TRP A 366 3.63 -13.24 22.94
N ASN A 367 3.39 -12.94 24.22
CA ASN A 367 3.02 -11.60 24.68
C ASN A 367 4.11 -10.57 24.37
N ALA A 368 5.38 -10.95 24.61
CA ALA A 368 6.57 -10.18 24.26
C ALA A 368 6.63 -9.85 22.76
N ILE A 369 6.41 -10.87 21.92
CA ILE A 369 6.37 -10.71 20.47
C ILE A 369 5.18 -9.84 20.04
N THR A 370 4.02 -9.96 20.71
CA THR A 370 2.81 -9.16 20.41
C THR A 370 3.07 -7.67 20.59
N ILE A 371 3.78 -7.27 21.66
CA ILE A 371 4.10 -5.86 21.91
C ILE A 371 5.07 -5.33 20.84
N ALA A 372 6.06 -6.13 20.43
CA ALA A 372 6.98 -5.78 19.34
C ALA A 372 6.23 -5.65 18.01
N ILE A 373 5.29 -6.56 17.72
CA ILE A 373 4.42 -6.49 16.54
C ILE A 373 3.51 -5.27 16.60
N ALA A 374 2.97 -4.90 17.76
CA ALA A 374 2.16 -3.69 17.91
C ALA A 374 2.97 -2.41 17.64
N PHE A 375 4.22 -2.36 18.12
CA PHE A 375 5.15 -1.26 17.82
C PHE A 375 5.39 -1.13 16.32
N VAL A 376 5.73 -2.25 15.65
CA VAL A 376 5.98 -2.31 14.21
C VAL A 376 4.71 -2.09 13.39
N GLY A 377 3.56 -2.58 13.84
CA GLY A 377 2.28 -2.40 13.18
C GLY A 377 1.91 -0.92 13.06
N GLY A 378 2.10 -0.15 14.14
CA GLY A 378 1.86 1.30 14.14
C GLY A 378 2.75 2.04 13.13
N THR A 379 4.02 1.66 13.04
CA THR A 379 4.97 2.30 12.12
C THR A 379 4.74 1.89 10.66
N VAL A 380 4.39 0.62 10.41
CA VAL A 380 4.09 0.08 9.07
C VAL A 380 2.88 0.78 8.45
N CYS A 381 1.88 1.15 9.24
CA CYS A 381 0.72 1.93 8.76
C CYS A 381 1.14 3.28 8.16
N ILE A 382 2.21 3.91 8.65
CA ILE A 382 2.59 5.30 8.27
C ILE A 382 3.73 5.32 7.24
N MET A 383 4.33 4.15 7.00
CA MET A 383 5.58 3.94 6.30
C MET A 383 5.57 4.37 4.82
N SER A 384 4.38 4.43 4.21
CA SER A 384 4.18 4.82 2.81
C SER A 384 4.10 6.34 2.58
N GLY A 385 4.37 7.17 3.59
CA GLY A 385 4.41 8.63 3.45
C GLY A 385 3.28 9.33 4.19
N GLY A 386 3.10 9.02 5.47
CA GLY A 386 2.13 9.69 6.33
C GLY A 386 2.28 11.22 6.38
N ALA A 387 1.30 11.88 6.98
CA ALA A 387 1.10 13.32 6.87
C ALA A 387 2.32 14.19 7.27
N GLY A 388 3.20 13.68 8.14
CA GLY A 388 4.41 14.37 8.59
C GLY A 388 5.53 14.46 7.54
N ALA A 389 5.67 13.48 6.64
CA ALA A 389 6.76 13.45 5.65
C ALA A 389 6.58 14.45 4.49
N SER A 390 5.47 15.18 4.48
CA SER A 390 5.07 16.12 3.44
C SER A 390 4.50 17.43 4.01
N ALA A 391 4.54 17.64 5.33
CA ALA A 391 3.77 18.70 5.97
C ALA A 391 4.18 20.12 5.59
N LEU A 392 5.48 20.37 5.40
CA LEU A 392 6.01 21.63 4.92
C LEU A 392 5.96 21.67 3.39
N SER A 393 6.39 20.60 2.73
CA SER A 393 6.41 20.54 1.27
C SER A 393 5.00 20.69 0.63
N ARG A 394 3.92 20.35 1.37
CA ARG A 394 2.52 20.54 0.94
C ARG A 394 2.12 22.01 0.77
N GLU A 395 2.82 22.95 1.42
CA GLU A 395 2.56 24.38 1.23
C GLU A 395 3.10 24.91 -0.10
N GLY A 396 4.08 24.22 -0.71
CA GLY A 396 4.62 24.61 -2.00
C GLY A 396 5.09 26.08 -2.03
N LYS A 397 4.73 26.80 -3.10
CA LYS A 397 5.04 28.23 -3.27
C LYS A 397 4.32 29.13 -2.26
N ASP A 398 3.18 28.68 -1.71
CA ASP A 398 2.41 29.43 -0.71
C ASP A 398 3.10 29.48 0.66
N PHE A 399 4.18 28.70 0.86
CA PHE A 399 5.00 28.77 2.08
C PHE A 399 5.53 30.19 2.36
N ILE A 400 5.70 31.01 1.33
CA ILE A 400 6.08 32.42 1.45
C ILE A 400 5.10 33.16 2.37
N VAL A 401 3.80 32.88 2.29
CA VAL A 401 2.78 33.49 3.14
C VAL A 401 3.02 33.14 4.61
N SER A 402 3.39 31.90 4.90
CA SER A 402 3.68 31.42 6.26
C SER A 402 4.86 32.16 6.92
N LYS A 403 5.79 32.72 6.13
CA LYS A 403 6.90 33.56 6.65
C LYS A 403 6.46 34.94 7.13
N TYR A 404 5.41 35.53 6.54
CA TYR A 404 5.00 36.92 6.85
C TYR A 404 3.75 37.02 7.73
N ILE A 405 3.05 35.91 7.98
CA ILE A 405 1.91 35.89 8.91
C ILE A 405 2.38 36.23 10.34
N PRO A 406 1.64 37.07 11.11
CA PRO A 406 1.99 37.46 12.48
C PRO A 406 1.74 36.35 13.52
N VAL A 407 2.35 35.18 13.30
CA VAL A 407 2.28 34.00 14.16
C VAL A 407 3.70 33.47 14.37
N GLU A 408 4.09 33.27 15.63
CA GLU A 408 5.41 32.73 15.99
C GLU A 408 5.67 31.38 15.32
N TYR A 409 6.89 31.18 14.79
CA TYR A 409 7.28 29.95 14.09
C TYR A 409 7.03 28.68 14.92
N LYS A 410 7.16 28.75 16.26
CA LYS A 410 6.87 27.61 17.15
C LYS A 410 5.40 27.20 17.07
N THR A 411 4.49 28.17 17.01
CA THR A 411 3.05 27.89 16.88
C THR A 411 2.75 27.25 15.53
N GLN A 412 3.41 27.69 14.46
CA GLN A 412 3.29 27.08 13.13
C GLN A 412 3.89 25.66 13.06
N LEU A 413 4.98 25.43 13.78
CA LEU A 413 5.59 24.11 13.91
C LEU A 413 4.68 23.15 14.68
N TYR A 414 4.14 23.61 15.82
CA TYR A 414 3.20 22.82 16.62
C TYR A 414 1.92 22.48 15.86
N SER A 415 1.40 23.40 15.04
CA SER A 415 0.23 23.08 14.21
C SER A 415 0.54 21.96 13.21
N LYS A 416 1.74 21.94 12.62
CA LYS A 416 2.17 20.87 11.70
C LYS A 416 2.38 19.53 12.40
N ILE A 417 2.96 19.53 13.60
CA ILE A 417 3.11 18.31 14.41
C ILE A 417 1.74 17.76 14.77
N LEU A 418 0.84 18.60 15.30
CA LEU A 418 -0.49 18.17 15.73
C LEU A 418 -1.39 17.74 14.56
N SER A 419 -1.36 18.45 13.44
CA SER A 419 -2.13 18.07 12.24
C SER A 419 -1.65 16.73 11.67
N SER A 420 -0.33 16.49 11.68
CA SER A 420 0.26 15.23 11.21
C SER A 420 -0.01 14.07 12.16
N LEU A 421 0.10 14.30 13.47
CA LEU A 421 -0.23 13.30 14.50
C LEU A 421 -1.70 12.92 14.43
N PHE A 422 -2.61 13.90 14.37
CA PHE A 422 -4.06 13.63 14.30
C PHE A 422 -4.44 12.65 13.19
N ILE A 423 -3.77 12.75 12.04
CA ILE A 423 -4.00 11.84 10.92
C ILE A 423 -3.29 10.51 11.13
N ASN A 424 -2.03 10.54 11.52
CA ASN A 424 -1.22 9.33 11.67
C ASN A 424 -1.71 8.41 12.82
N GLU A 425 -2.37 8.95 13.84
CA GLU A 425 -2.96 8.18 14.93
C GLU A 425 -4.16 7.34 14.51
N PHE A 426 -4.76 7.55 13.32
CA PHE A 426 -5.69 6.55 12.78
C PHE A 426 -5.01 5.18 12.59
N GLY A 427 -3.69 5.13 12.38
CA GLY A 427 -2.91 3.91 12.35
C GLY A 427 -2.92 3.16 13.69
N MET A 428 -2.88 3.87 14.82
CA MET A 428 -3.01 3.26 16.15
C MET A 428 -4.35 2.53 16.26
N VAL A 429 -5.45 3.17 15.85
CA VAL A 429 -6.80 2.56 15.91
C VAL A 429 -6.83 1.22 15.17
N ILE A 430 -6.17 1.13 14.00
CA ILE A 430 -6.07 -0.12 13.24
C ILE A 430 -5.33 -1.20 14.03
N VAL A 431 -4.22 -0.85 14.70
CA VAL A 431 -3.47 -1.78 15.55
C VAL A 431 -4.32 -2.25 16.74
N VAL A 432 -5.04 -1.34 17.40
CA VAL A 432 -5.94 -1.70 18.51
C VAL A 432 -7.02 -2.65 18.04
N LEU A 433 -7.65 -2.37 16.90
CA LEU A 433 -8.66 -3.26 16.31
C LEU A 433 -8.07 -4.64 16.02
N GLY A 434 -6.85 -4.72 15.48
CA GLY A 434 -6.14 -5.99 15.27
C GLY A 434 -5.94 -6.78 16.57
N LEU A 435 -5.48 -6.11 17.64
CA LEU A 435 -5.27 -6.74 18.95
C LEU A 435 -6.58 -7.20 19.61
N LEU A 436 -7.66 -6.43 19.44
CA LEU A 436 -8.99 -6.78 19.95
C LEU A 436 -9.57 -8.00 19.22
N LEU A 437 -9.43 -8.08 17.90
CA LEU A 437 -9.92 -9.22 17.11
C LEU A 437 -9.25 -10.52 17.52
N VAL A 438 -7.96 -10.46 17.86
CA VAL A 438 -7.18 -11.61 18.33
C VAL A 438 -7.51 -11.98 19.79
N ASN A 439 -8.26 -11.14 20.52
CA ASN A 439 -8.65 -11.35 21.92
C ASN A 439 -7.44 -11.64 22.84
N VAL A 440 -6.46 -10.74 22.80
CA VAL A 440 -5.30 -10.77 23.71
C VAL A 440 -5.70 -10.21 25.09
N SER A 441 -4.97 -10.57 26.15
CA SER A 441 -5.19 -10.02 27.50
C SER A 441 -5.27 -8.49 27.50
N PRO A 442 -6.22 -7.87 28.25
CA PRO A 442 -6.40 -6.41 28.30
C PRO A 442 -5.12 -5.63 28.64
N ILE A 443 -4.24 -6.20 29.46
CA ILE A 443 -2.98 -5.56 29.83
C ILE A 443 -2.06 -5.40 28.60
N ILE A 444 -2.01 -6.40 27.72
CA ILE A 444 -1.15 -6.41 26.53
C ILE A 444 -1.75 -5.49 25.48
N ILE A 445 -3.08 -5.39 25.40
CA ILE A 445 -3.74 -4.41 24.55
C ILE A 445 -3.31 -3.01 24.98
N LEU A 446 -3.40 -2.67 26.27
CA LEU A 446 -2.97 -1.38 26.79
C LEU A 446 -1.49 -1.11 26.49
N LEU A 447 -0.59 -2.04 26.82
CA LEU A 447 0.85 -1.89 26.55
C LEU A 447 1.14 -1.77 25.04
N GLY A 448 0.46 -2.55 24.22
CA GLY A 448 0.53 -2.49 22.75
C GLY A 448 0.07 -1.13 22.21
N THR A 449 -1.04 -0.59 22.74
CA THR A 449 -1.53 0.73 22.34
C THR A 449 -0.53 1.85 22.67
N ILE A 450 0.04 1.84 23.86
CA ILE A 450 1.03 2.84 24.29
C ILE A 450 2.31 2.73 23.43
N SER A 451 2.74 1.50 23.17
CA SER A 451 3.88 1.21 22.30
C SER A 451 3.65 1.72 20.87
N SER A 452 2.46 1.49 20.32
CA SER A 452 2.09 1.97 18.98
C SER A 452 1.99 3.50 18.91
N PHE A 453 1.41 4.16 19.92
CA PHE A 453 1.37 5.62 19.99
C PHE A 453 2.78 6.22 19.98
N GLY A 454 3.68 5.69 20.81
CA GLY A 454 5.07 6.14 20.86
C GLY A 454 5.81 5.93 19.53
N SER A 455 5.57 4.81 18.87
CA SER A 455 6.19 4.49 17.58
C SER A 455 5.70 5.43 16.46
N ILE A 456 4.39 5.69 16.41
CA ILE A 456 3.76 6.62 15.47
C ILE A 456 4.32 8.03 15.69
N LEU A 457 4.36 8.50 16.93
CA LEU A 457 4.90 9.81 17.28
C LEU A 457 6.35 9.96 16.82
N MET A 458 7.20 8.97 17.10
CA MET A 458 8.60 8.99 16.66
C MET A 458 8.71 9.07 15.13
N VAL A 459 7.94 8.26 14.40
CA VAL A 459 7.95 8.25 12.93
C VAL A 459 7.41 9.54 12.33
N THR A 460 6.38 10.14 12.93
CA THR A 460 5.83 11.43 12.47
C THR A 460 6.87 12.55 12.60
N LEU A 461 7.58 12.61 13.72
CA LEU A 461 8.65 13.58 13.96
C LEU A 461 9.84 13.33 13.03
N LEU A 462 10.18 12.08 12.74
CA LEU A 462 11.24 11.74 11.79
C LEU A 462 10.86 12.19 10.38
N GLY A 463 9.61 11.97 9.96
CA GLY A 463 9.09 12.45 8.68
C GLY A 463 9.15 13.98 8.59
N LEU A 464 8.68 14.68 9.61
CA LEU A 464 8.75 16.15 9.68
C LEU A 464 10.19 16.65 9.67
N TYR A 465 11.09 16.01 10.41
CA TYR A 465 12.49 16.40 10.46
C TYR A 465 13.16 16.32 9.08
N ILE A 466 12.90 15.25 8.33
CA ILE A 466 13.45 15.09 6.97
C ILE A 466 12.80 16.11 6.02
N ASP A 467 11.48 16.32 6.12
CA ASP A 467 10.77 17.29 5.29
C ASP A 467 11.27 18.72 5.51
N PHE A 468 11.51 19.11 6.77
CA PHE A 468 12.13 20.40 7.10
C PHE A 468 13.60 20.48 6.69
N LYS A 469 14.35 19.36 6.70
CA LYS A 469 15.76 19.39 6.25
C LYS A 469 15.88 19.60 4.74
N SER A 470 14.94 19.11 3.95
CA SER A 470 14.95 19.22 2.50
C SER A 470 13.54 19.38 1.92
N PRO A 471 12.89 20.54 2.11
CA PRO A 471 11.53 20.75 1.65
C PRO A 471 11.47 20.90 0.13
N LYS A 472 10.46 20.27 -0.48
CA LYS A 472 10.11 20.45 -1.89
C LYS A 472 9.02 21.52 -2.00
N LEU A 473 9.44 22.79 -2.11
CA LEU A 473 8.51 23.92 -2.22
C LEU A 473 8.16 24.26 -3.68
N GLU A 474 9.02 23.91 -4.63
CA GLU A 474 8.81 24.17 -6.05
C GLU A 474 8.24 22.92 -6.74
N TRP A 475 6.91 22.84 -6.81
CA TRP A 475 6.21 21.86 -7.63
C TRP A 475 5.11 22.56 -8.43
N GLU A 476 4.93 22.13 -9.68
CA GLU A 476 3.91 22.68 -10.58
C GLU A 476 2.53 22.01 -10.38
N ASN A 477 2.53 20.76 -9.90
CA ASN A 477 1.33 19.97 -9.66
C ASN A 477 1.49 19.13 -8.38
N GLU A 478 0.39 18.85 -7.67
CA GLU A 478 0.43 18.10 -6.41
C GLU A 478 0.97 16.68 -6.59
N LYS A 479 0.81 16.10 -7.79
CA LYS A 479 1.41 14.80 -8.14
C LYS A 479 2.94 14.88 -8.19
N ALA A 480 3.51 15.97 -8.70
CA ALA A 480 4.95 16.16 -8.82
C ALA A 480 5.65 16.21 -7.45
N MET A 481 4.93 16.62 -6.41
CA MET A 481 5.42 16.63 -5.03
C MET A 481 5.82 15.24 -4.53
N PHE A 482 4.95 14.24 -4.76
CA PHE A 482 5.21 12.85 -4.34
C PHE A 482 6.13 12.11 -5.30
N LYS A 483 6.26 12.57 -6.54
CA LYS A 483 7.25 12.02 -7.48
C LYS A 483 8.66 12.16 -6.89
N ASN A 484 9.44 11.09 -6.97
CA ASN A 484 10.82 11.02 -6.48
C ASN A 484 10.97 11.39 -5.01
N ASN A 485 9.95 11.10 -4.20
CA ASN A 485 10.08 11.26 -2.76
C ASN A 485 10.71 9.99 -2.18
N TYR A 486 12.01 10.05 -1.91
CA TYR A 486 12.75 8.97 -1.23
C TYR A 486 12.59 9.02 0.30
N ILE A 487 11.88 10.02 0.83
CA ILE A 487 11.67 10.17 2.29
C ILE A 487 10.87 9.00 2.88
N PRO A 488 9.70 8.59 2.33
CA PRO A 488 8.98 7.41 2.82
C PRO A 488 9.83 6.14 2.80
N LEU A 489 10.71 6.04 1.81
CA LEU A 489 11.61 4.91 1.65
C LEU A 489 12.70 4.88 2.73
N LEU A 490 13.31 6.01 3.06
CA LEU A 490 14.28 6.10 4.16
C LEU A 490 13.61 5.81 5.51
N ILE A 491 12.40 6.33 5.71
CA ILE A 491 11.58 6.06 6.89
C ILE A 491 11.34 4.54 7.01
N MET A 492 10.95 3.89 5.92
CA MET A 492 10.74 2.45 5.84
C MET A 492 11.97 1.65 6.27
N LEU A 493 13.14 1.99 5.73
CA LEU A 493 14.38 1.26 6.02
C LEU A 493 14.74 1.32 7.52
N ILE A 494 14.65 2.51 8.11
CA ILE A 494 14.93 2.72 9.54
C ILE A 494 13.95 1.91 10.40
N ILE A 495 12.66 1.94 10.05
CA ILE A 495 11.61 1.22 10.78
C ILE A 495 11.81 -0.29 10.70
N PHE A 496 12.14 -0.85 9.53
CA PHE A 496 12.36 -2.28 9.39
C PHE A 496 13.55 -2.77 10.20
N ILE A 497 14.67 -2.03 10.19
CA ILE A 497 15.86 -2.37 10.99
C ILE A 497 15.52 -2.35 12.48
N LEU A 498 14.83 -1.30 12.95
CA LEU A 498 14.38 -1.21 14.34
C LEU A 498 13.38 -2.32 14.70
N GLY A 499 12.44 -2.61 13.80
CA GLY A 499 11.42 -3.64 13.99
C GLY A 499 12.02 -5.05 14.06
N ALA A 500 12.93 -5.39 13.14
CA ALA A 500 13.65 -6.66 13.15
C ALA A 500 14.48 -6.81 14.43
N GLY A 501 15.19 -5.75 14.85
CA GLY A 501 15.93 -5.73 16.11
C GLY A 501 15.03 -5.98 17.32
N LEU A 502 13.84 -5.36 17.36
CA LEU A 502 12.87 -5.55 18.43
C LEU A 502 12.28 -6.96 18.45
N VAL A 503 11.98 -7.56 17.28
CA VAL A 503 11.48 -8.94 17.20
C VAL A 503 12.56 -9.93 17.66
N VAL A 504 13.81 -9.75 17.25
CA VAL A 504 14.93 -10.59 17.71
C VAL A 504 15.12 -10.45 19.23
N ALA A 505 15.12 -9.21 19.74
CA ALA A 505 15.19 -8.96 21.18
C ALA A 505 14.02 -9.62 21.93
N ALA A 506 12.81 -9.63 21.34
CA ALA A 506 11.65 -10.27 21.92
C ALA A 506 11.79 -11.80 22.03
N ILE A 507 12.39 -12.43 21.00
CA ILE A 507 12.65 -13.88 20.97
C ILE A 507 13.69 -14.28 22.03
N ILE A 508 14.72 -13.46 22.23
CA ILE A 508 15.83 -13.72 23.16
C ILE A 508 15.41 -13.46 24.61
N LEU A 509 14.86 -12.27 24.90
CA LEU A 509 14.59 -11.82 26.26
C LEU A 509 13.34 -12.45 26.88
N ARG A 510 12.37 -12.87 26.06
CA ARG A 510 11.14 -13.58 26.45
C ARG A 510 10.28 -12.91 27.52
N ASN A 511 10.57 -11.66 27.90
CA ASN A 511 9.89 -10.90 28.94
C ASN A 511 9.23 -9.64 28.33
N TYR A 512 7.90 -9.62 28.37
CA TYR A 512 7.09 -8.58 27.74
C TYR A 512 7.26 -7.20 28.40
N VAL A 513 7.59 -7.13 29.70
CA VAL A 513 7.81 -5.86 30.42
C VAL A 513 9.11 -5.20 29.97
N ILE A 514 10.17 -6.00 29.80
CA ILE A 514 11.48 -5.49 29.34
C ILE A 514 11.36 -4.95 27.92
N ILE A 515 10.66 -5.67 27.03
CA ILE A 515 10.46 -5.24 25.64
C ILE A 515 9.61 -3.98 25.58
N PHE A 516 8.55 -3.89 26.37
CA PHE A 516 7.76 -2.67 26.50
C PHE A 516 8.61 -1.48 26.97
N GLY A 517 9.47 -1.70 27.98
CA GLY A 517 10.43 -0.70 28.44
C GLY A 517 11.37 -0.24 27.33
N ILE A 518 11.92 -1.17 26.54
CA ILE A 518 12.77 -0.86 25.38
C ILE A 518 12.00 -0.04 24.34
N CYS A 519 10.76 -0.42 23.99
CA CYS A 519 9.92 0.32 23.06
C CYS A 519 9.67 1.76 23.53
N ILE A 520 9.36 1.96 24.82
CA ILE A 520 9.18 3.29 25.40
C ILE A 520 10.47 4.09 25.33
N ILE A 521 11.60 3.53 25.77
CA ILE A 521 12.89 4.23 25.78
C ILE A 521 13.25 4.67 24.36
N ILE A 522 13.13 3.79 23.37
CA ILE A 522 13.38 4.12 21.96
C ILE A 522 12.45 5.26 21.51
N SER A 523 11.17 5.19 21.83
CA SER A 523 10.20 6.22 21.43
C SER A 523 10.46 7.58 22.09
N LEU A 524 10.80 7.63 23.38
CA LEU A 524 11.06 8.86 24.13
C LEU A 524 12.40 9.50 23.74
N VAL A 525 13.46 8.69 23.66
CA VAL A 525 14.79 9.17 23.25
C VAL A 525 14.75 9.61 21.79
N GLY A 526 14.15 8.79 20.91
CA GLY A 526 13.99 9.12 19.50
C GLY A 526 13.20 10.40 19.28
N SER A 527 12.02 10.51 19.91
CA SER A 527 11.17 11.71 19.78
C SER A 527 11.83 12.97 20.33
N SER A 528 12.50 12.91 21.48
CA SER A 528 13.17 14.07 22.08
C SER A 528 14.34 14.59 21.23
N LEU A 529 15.16 13.68 20.67
CA LEU A 529 16.25 14.04 19.77
C LEU A 529 15.72 14.67 18.48
N LEU A 530 14.70 14.05 17.87
CA LEU A 530 14.08 14.54 16.64
C LEU A 530 13.40 15.89 16.87
N TYR A 531 12.73 16.08 18.00
CA TYR A 531 12.08 17.34 18.34
C TYR A 531 13.07 18.50 18.48
N LYS A 532 14.21 18.28 19.16
CA LYS A 532 15.29 19.28 19.25
C LYS A 532 15.86 19.62 17.88
N GLY A 533 16.09 18.62 17.02
CA GLY A 533 16.55 18.83 15.65
C GLY A 533 15.54 19.60 14.79
N LEU A 534 14.25 19.27 14.95
CA LEU A 534 13.15 19.91 14.25
C LEU A 534 13.02 21.39 14.62
N LEU A 535 13.12 21.75 15.91
CA LEU A 535 13.10 23.15 16.34
C LEU A 535 14.22 23.98 15.70
N LYS A 536 15.43 23.42 15.63
CA LYS A 536 16.58 24.07 14.99
C LYS A 536 16.36 24.30 13.50
N ASN A 537 15.85 23.29 12.79
CA ASN A 537 15.58 23.40 11.36
C ASN A 537 14.40 24.34 11.08
N ALA A 538 13.33 24.30 11.88
CA ALA A 538 12.19 25.18 11.75
C ALA A 538 12.61 26.65 11.94
N TYR A 539 13.40 26.95 12.97
CA TYR A 539 13.92 28.29 13.20
C TYR A 539 14.69 28.81 11.96
N LYS A 540 15.51 27.95 11.35
CA LYS A 540 16.27 28.29 10.14
C LYS A 540 15.34 28.62 8.96
N ILE A 541 14.39 27.74 8.65
CA ILE A 541 13.53 27.89 7.46
C ILE A 541 12.57 29.08 7.56
N TYR A 542 11.99 29.32 8.74
CA TYR A 542 11.02 30.41 8.91
C TYR A 542 11.68 31.79 8.99
N ASN A 543 12.96 31.87 9.42
CA ASN A 543 13.65 33.14 9.60
C ASN A 543 14.67 33.47 8.51
N GLU A 544 15.16 32.50 7.74
CA GLU A 544 15.98 32.77 6.56
C GLU A 544 15.08 33.37 5.46
N LYS A 545 15.51 34.52 4.91
CA LYS A 545 14.76 35.23 3.86
C LYS A 545 14.71 34.42 2.58
#